data_AF-A0A072TF00-F1
#
_entry.id   AF-A0A072TF00-F1
#
_cell.length_a   1.000
_cell.length_b   1.000
_cell.length_c   1.000
_cell.angle_alpha   90.00
_cell.angle_beta   90.00
_cell.angle_gamma   90.00
#
_symmetry.space_group_name_H-M   'P 1'
#
loop_
_entity.id
_entity.type
_entity.pdbx_description
1 polymer ?
#
loop_
_entity_poly.entity_id
_entity_poly.type
_entity_poly.pdbx_seq_one_letter_code
_entity_poly.pdbx_strand_id
1 'polypeptide(L)'
;MFSLSRAIEEFSIRRQEKVLTKKFEAGRINALEHVFNVPMETLKGLFSNAIEDFKLDYPRVENLGSIGIEAFLVTLNVEINSFPPCLNLIKKGKKEISHNHFEQGGKHTLVAHDDEFGGRNIRLLTNDVELVKSLADAKYGPPPPWVVWYDLGPHPYNQGNEQHWSVYVWNPYWLSLSLEEQDKFIESWRDRTKSYISDEEWDSWIFKIRFADPKSKFLYMKQNGIDDD
;
A
#
# COMPACT_ATOMS: atom_id res chain seq x y z
N MET A 1 37.40 31.87 5.38
CA MET A 1 38.22 31.15 4.38
C MET A 1 37.49 29.87 4.01
N PHE A 2 37.00 29.76 2.77
CA PHE A 2 36.46 28.50 2.24
C PHE A 2 37.63 27.55 1.92
N SER A 3 37.68 26.39 2.57
CA SER A 3 38.72 25.39 2.30
C SER A 3 38.45 24.68 0.97
N LEU A 4 39.44 24.64 0.08
CA LEU A 4 39.38 23.91 -1.20
C LEU A 4 39.03 22.42 -0.98
N SER A 5 39.47 21.82 0.12
CA SER A 5 39.16 20.43 0.48
C SER A 5 37.66 20.21 0.71
N ARG A 6 37.00 21.16 1.39
CA ARG A 6 35.56 21.10 1.68
C ARG A 6 34.73 21.29 0.40
N ALA A 7 35.18 22.14 -0.53
CA ALA A 7 34.52 22.31 -1.82
C ALA A 7 34.62 21.04 -2.71
N ILE A 8 35.74 20.32 -2.67
CA ILE A 8 35.94 19.05 -3.39
C ILE A 8 35.07 17.93 -2.78
N GLU A 9 34.96 17.88 -1.46
CA GLU A 9 34.12 16.91 -0.74
C GLU A 9 32.63 17.15 -1.01
N GLU A 10 32.16 18.40 -0.92
CA GLU A 10 30.77 18.76 -1.28
C GLU A 10 30.45 18.44 -2.75
N PHE A 11 31.41 18.64 -3.66
CA PHE A 11 31.23 18.29 -5.07
C PHE A 11 31.17 16.77 -5.29
N SER A 12 31.99 16.00 -4.57
CA SER A 12 31.98 14.54 -4.60
C SER A 12 30.66 13.96 -4.09
N ILE A 13 30.16 14.48 -2.97
CA ILE A 13 28.86 14.08 -2.38
C ILE A 13 27.72 14.37 -3.36
N ARG A 14 27.62 15.59 -3.89
CA ARG A 14 26.59 15.94 -4.88
C ARG A 14 26.63 15.07 -6.14
N ARG A 15 27.84 14.68 -6.57
CA ARG A 15 28.01 13.77 -7.71
C ARG A 15 27.52 12.36 -7.37
N GLN A 16 27.85 11.84 -6.19
CA GLN A 16 27.38 10.54 -5.72
C GLN A 16 25.86 10.52 -5.58
N GLU A 17 25.27 11.55 -4.95
CA GLU A 17 23.82 11.73 -4.86
C GLU A 17 23.18 11.71 -6.24
N LYS A 18 23.69 12.50 -7.19
CA LYS A 18 23.16 12.54 -8.56
C LYS A 18 23.24 11.18 -9.27
N VAL A 19 24.29 10.39 -9.03
CA VAL A 19 24.41 9.03 -9.59
C VAL A 19 23.41 8.08 -8.93
N LEU A 20 23.23 8.17 -7.61
CA LEU A 20 22.27 7.35 -6.87
C LEU A 20 20.82 7.67 -7.28
N THR A 21 20.46 8.95 -7.39
CA THR A 21 19.16 9.39 -7.89
C THR A 21 18.90 8.83 -9.28
N LYS A 22 19.86 8.94 -10.20
CA LYS A 22 19.74 8.38 -11.55
C LYS A 22 19.56 6.86 -11.56
N LYS A 23 20.32 6.14 -10.72
CA LYS A 23 20.16 4.68 -10.60
C LYS A 23 18.80 4.29 -10.05
N PHE A 24 18.30 5.04 -9.06
CA PHE A 24 16.98 4.83 -8.48
C PHE A 24 15.87 5.09 -9.49
N GLU A 25 15.94 6.19 -10.24
CA GLU A 25 15.00 6.51 -11.32
C GLU A 25 15.02 5.44 -12.42
N ALA A 26 16.20 5.02 -12.87
CA ALA A 26 16.33 3.96 -13.86
C ALA A 26 15.74 2.64 -13.36
N GLY A 27 15.99 2.29 -12.09
CA GLY A 27 15.41 1.12 -11.45
C GLY A 27 13.87 1.19 -11.39
N ARG A 28 13.31 2.36 -11.08
CA ARG A 28 11.86 2.60 -11.05
C ARG A 28 11.22 2.45 -12.42
N ILE A 29 11.85 3.02 -13.46
CA ILE A 29 11.37 2.90 -14.85
C ILE A 29 11.34 1.42 -15.24
N ASN A 30 12.45 0.70 -15.06
CA ASN A 30 12.53 -0.72 -15.38
C ASN A 30 11.50 -1.55 -14.60
N ALA A 31 11.23 -1.20 -13.34
CA ALA A 31 10.22 -1.88 -12.53
C ALA A 31 8.81 -1.66 -13.09
N LEU A 32 8.45 -0.44 -13.50
CA LEU A 32 7.14 -0.16 -14.10
C LEU A 32 6.96 -0.92 -15.43
N GLU A 33 7.98 -0.89 -16.30
CA GLU A 33 7.95 -1.61 -17.57
C GLU A 33 7.76 -3.11 -17.36
N HIS A 34 8.50 -3.69 -16.40
CA HIS A 34 8.41 -5.11 -16.09
C HIS A 34 7.08 -5.50 -15.45
N VAL A 35 6.60 -4.72 -14.47
CA VAL A 35 5.35 -5.01 -13.74
C VAL A 35 4.14 -4.98 -14.68
N PHE A 36 4.06 -3.98 -15.55
CA PHE A 36 2.92 -3.83 -16.47
C PHE A 36 3.15 -4.48 -17.83
N ASN A 37 4.36 -4.95 -18.12
CA ASN A 37 4.78 -5.47 -19.42
C ASN A 37 4.48 -4.49 -20.57
N VAL A 38 4.74 -3.20 -20.34
CA VAL A 38 4.51 -2.11 -21.31
C VAL A 38 5.74 -1.19 -21.34
N PRO A 39 6.30 -0.86 -22.51
CA PRO A 39 7.42 0.05 -22.61
C PRO A 39 7.09 1.46 -22.08
N MET A 40 8.09 2.13 -21.51
CA MET A 40 7.94 3.44 -20.88
C MET A 40 7.37 4.49 -21.84
N GLU A 41 7.80 4.50 -23.10
CA GLU A 41 7.28 5.44 -24.11
C GLU A 41 5.79 5.23 -24.37
N THR A 42 5.32 3.98 -24.35
CA THR A 42 3.89 3.67 -24.44
C THR A 42 3.15 4.13 -23.19
N LEU A 43 3.72 3.93 -21.99
CA LEU A 43 3.13 4.43 -20.74
C LEU A 43 2.97 5.95 -20.76
N LYS A 44 4.03 6.70 -21.15
CA LYS A 44 3.95 8.17 -21.28
C LYS A 44 2.92 8.61 -22.30
N GLY A 45 2.79 7.89 -23.42
CA GLY A 45 1.76 8.16 -24.42
C GLY A 45 0.34 7.98 -23.86
N LEU A 46 0.09 6.87 -23.17
CA LEU A 46 -1.21 6.55 -22.55
C LEU A 46 -1.58 7.53 -21.44
N PHE A 47 -0.59 7.99 -20.67
CA PHE A 47 -0.76 8.87 -19.51
C PHE A 47 -0.12 10.24 -19.74
N SER A 48 -0.55 10.91 -20.80
CA SER A 48 -0.03 12.24 -21.20
C SER A 48 -0.89 13.40 -20.72
N ASN A 49 -2.14 13.14 -20.31
CA ASN A 49 -3.07 14.15 -19.85
C ASN A 49 -2.87 14.42 -18.37
N ALA A 50 -2.70 15.69 -18.00
CA ALA A 50 -2.51 16.11 -16.62
C ALA A 50 -3.60 15.55 -15.68
N ILE A 51 -3.18 15.11 -14.51
CA ILE A 51 -4.05 14.62 -13.45
C ILE A 51 -4.08 15.59 -12.28
N GLU A 52 -5.25 15.71 -11.63
CA GLU A 52 -5.36 16.43 -10.37
C GLU A 52 -4.57 15.68 -9.30
N ASP A 53 -3.67 16.40 -8.62
CA ASP A 53 -2.96 15.82 -7.49
C ASP A 53 -3.88 15.74 -6.27
N PHE A 54 -3.84 14.61 -5.58
CA PHE A 54 -4.59 14.43 -4.35
C PHE A 54 -3.89 13.41 -3.45
N LYS A 55 -4.21 13.48 -2.17
CA LYS A 55 -3.61 12.63 -1.14
C LYS A 55 -4.65 11.73 -0.52
N LEU A 56 -4.30 10.47 -0.32
CA LEU A 56 -5.06 9.48 0.43
C LEU A 56 -4.17 8.83 1.48
N ASP A 57 -4.80 8.41 2.58
CA ASP A 57 -4.13 7.62 3.61
C ASP A 57 -4.07 6.13 3.24
N TYR A 58 -5.10 5.63 2.54
CA TYR A 58 -5.17 4.26 2.02
C TYR A 58 -6.11 4.19 0.80
N PRO A 59 -5.84 3.37 -0.24
CA PRO A 59 -4.64 2.54 -0.44
C PRO A 59 -3.38 3.37 -0.65
N ARG A 60 -2.21 2.71 -0.79
CA ARG A 60 -0.97 3.43 -1.08
C ARG A 60 -1.03 3.97 -2.51
N VAL A 61 -0.97 5.30 -2.64
CA VAL A 61 -1.03 6.03 -3.91
C VAL A 61 0.25 6.83 -4.10
N GLU A 62 0.87 6.68 -5.27
CA GLU A 62 2.06 7.42 -5.67
C GLU A 62 1.82 8.14 -7.00
N ASN A 63 2.02 9.46 -7.03
CA ASN A 63 1.96 10.26 -8.24
C ASN A 63 3.25 10.10 -9.07
N LEU A 64 3.13 9.74 -10.35
CA LEU A 64 4.27 9.50 -11.24
C LEU A 64 4.57 10.67 -12.20
N GLY A 65 3.94 11.84 -12.03
CA GLY A 65 4.16 13.00 -12.91
C GLY A 65 5.63 13.44 -12.98
N SER A 66 6.40 13.25 -11.89
CA SER A 66 7.84 13.55 -11.85
C SER A 66 8.68 12.78 -12.88
N ILE A 67 8.20 11.61 -13.34
CA ILE A 67 8.87 10.80 -14.38
C ILE A 67 8.16 10.88 -15.74
N GLY A 68 7.23 11.83 -15.90
CA GLY A 68 6.50 12.11 -17.14
C GLY A 68 5.33 11.16 -17.40
N ILE A 69 4.81 10.49 -16.37
CA ILE A 69 3.59 9.68 -16.44
C ILE A 69 2.52 10.38 -15.60
N GLU A 70 1.51 10.97 -16.25
CA GLU A 70 0.38 11.61 -15.58
C GLU A 70 -0.63 10.55 -15.11
N ALA A 71 -0.21 9.75 -14.14
CA ALA A 71 -0.99 8.68 -13.53
C ALA A 71 -0.55 8.41 -12.09
N PHE A 72 -1.40 7.70 -11.37
CA PHE A 72 -1.12 7.17 -10.05
C PHE A 72 -0.71 5.69 -10.15
N LEU A 73 0.36 5.34 -9.44
CA LEU A 73 0.64 3.97 -9.04
C LEU A 73 -0.11 3.68 -7.74
N VAL A 74 -1.09 2.80 -7.79
CA VAL A 74 -1.83 2.33 -6.62
C VAL A 74 -1.36 0.94 -6.26
N THR A 75 -1.00 0.72 -5.00
CA THR A 75 -0.61 -0.60 -4.49
C THR A 75 -1.53 -1.00 -3.33
N LEU A 76 -2.07 -2.21 -3.39
CA LEU A 76 -2.93 -2.79 -2.38
C LEU A 76 -2.64 -4.29 -2.26
N ASN A 77 -2.55 -4.80 -1.04
CA ASN A 77 -2.62 -6.24 -0.80
C ASN A 77 -4.02 -6.55 -0.28
N VAL A 78 -4.69 -7.51 -0.91
CA VAL A 78 -6.07 -7.86 -0.57
C VAL A 78 -6.17 -9.33 -0.17
N GLU A 79 -7.03 -9.61 0.79
CA GLU A 79 -7.39 -10.97 1.16
C GLU A 79 -7.91 -11.75 -0.05
N ILE A 80 -7.63 -13.07 -0.10
CA ILE A 80 -7.82 -13.88 -1.31
C ILE A 80 -9.27 -13.88 -1.80
N ASN A 81 -10.26 -13.90 -0.88
CA ASN A 81 -11.67 -13.86 -1.23
C ASN A 81 -12.15 -12.45 -1.60
N SER A 82 -11.40 -11.42 -1.19
CA SER A 82 -11.63 -10.02 -1.53
C SER A 82 -11.05 -9.64 -2.91
N PHE A 83 -10.19 -10.47 -3.49
CA PHE A 83 -9.61 -10.22 -4.81
C PHE A 83 -10.63 -10.14 -5.95
N PRO A 84 -11.57 -11.09 -6.14
CA PRO A 84 -12.58 -11.00 -7.19
C PRO A 84 -13.46 -9.74 -7.12
N PRO A 85 -14.05 -9.34 -5.96
CA PRO A 85 -14.84 -8.11 -5.90
C PRO A 85 -13.98 -6.86 -6.13
N CYS A 86 -12.72 -6.83 -5.65
CA CYS A 86 -11.79 -5.74 -5.94
C CYS A 86 -11.51 -5.61 -7.45
N LEU A 87 -11.24 -6.72 -8.14
CA LEU A 87 -11.01 -6.73 -9.58
C LEU A 87 -12.26 -6.32 -10.36
N ASN A 88 -13.45 -6.73 -9.91
CA ASN A 88 -14.71 -6.30 -10.51
C ASN A 88 -14.94 -4.80 -10.36
N LEU A 89 -14.57 -4.22 -9.21
CA LEU A 89 -14.61 -2.76 -9.00
C LEU A 89 -13.68 -2.05 -9.99
N ILE A 90 -12.45 -2.54 -10.16
CA ILE A 90 -11.47 -1.99 -11.12
C ILE A 90 -12.02 -2.01 -12.56
N LYS A 91 -12.70 -3.08 -12.94
CA LYS A 91 -13.25 -3.30 -14.30
C LYS A 91 -14.56 -2.57 -14.56
N LYS A 92 -15.25 -2.09 -13.52
CA LYS A 92 -16.65 -1.64 -13.61
C LYS A 92 -16.81 -0.52 -14.64
N GLY A 93 -17.62 -0.77 -15.66
CA GLY A 93 -17.94 0.22 -16.70
C GLY A 93 -16.83 0.48 -17.72
N LYS A 94 -15.71 -0.26 -17.65
CA LYS A 94 -14.56 -0.09 -18.54
C LYS A 94 -14.53 -1.16 -19.62
N LYS A 95 -14.01 -0.79 -20.78
CA LYS A 95 -13.70 -1.72 -21.87
C LYS A 95 -12.28 -2.26 -21.67
N GLU A 96 -12.10 -3.57 -21.81
CA GLU A 96 -10.76 -4.16 -21.88
C GLU A 96 -10.20 -3.95 -23.30
N ILE A 97 -9.10 -3.21 -23.42
CA ILE A 97 -8.42 -2.94 -24.69
C ILE A 97 -7.36 -4.00 -24.98
N SER A 98 -6.66 -4.45 -23.95
CA SER A 98 -5.72 -5.56 -23.99
C SER A 98 -5.70 -6.24 -22.63
N HIS A 99 -4.98 -7.36 -22.49
CA HIS A 99 -4.96 -8.12 -21.25
C HIS A 99 -4.60 -7.23 -20.05
N ASN A 100 -5.51 -7.16 -19.07
CA ASN A 100 -5.36 -6.32 -17.87
C ASN A 100 -5.20 -4.81 -18.14
N HIS A 101 -5.65 -4.33 -19.29
CA HIS A 101 -5.70 -2.92 -19.67
C HIS A 101 -7.13 -2.50 -19.93
N PHE A 102 -7.64 -1.62 -19.08
CA PHE A 102 -9.01 -1.13 -19.12
C PHE A 102 -9.07 0.34 -19.47
N GLU A 103 -10.12 0.75 -20.18
CA GLU A 103 -10.34 2.13 -20.60
C GLU A 103 -11.79 2.55 -20.47
N GLN A 104 -11.99 3.81 -20.10
CA GLN A 104 -13.29 4.49 -20.11
C GLN A 104 -13.11 6.00 -20.27
N GLY A 105 -13.61 6.56 -21.38
CA GLY A 105 -13.64 8.01 -21.61
C GLY A 105 -12.26 8.66 -21.64
N GLY A 106 -11.25 7.98 -22.19
CA GLY A 106 -9.86 8.44 -22.25
C GLY A 106 -9.06 8.19 -20.96
N LYS A 107 -9.67 7.58 -19.95
CA LYS A 107 -8.98 7.15 -18.74
C LYS A 107 -8.52 5.71 -18.87
N HIS A 108 -7.26 5.46 -18.57
CA HIS A 108 -6.64 4.15 -18.66
C HIS A 108 -6.35 3.58 -17.27
N THR A 109 -6.48 2.27 -17.13
CA THR A 109 -6.08 1.50 -15.96
C THR A 109 -5.34 0.25 -16.42
N LEU A 110 -4.04 0.16 -16.10
CA LEU A 110 -3.27 -1.07 -16.24
C LEU A 110 -3.26 -1.80 -14.89
N VAL A 111 -3.40 -3.12 -14.91
CA VAL A 111 -3.49 -3.95 -13.72
C VAL A 111 -2.39 -5.02 -13.77
N ALA A 112 -1.64 -5.13 -12.70
CA ALA A 112 -0.74 -6.25 -12.45
C ALA A 112 -1.06 -6.83 -11.07
N HIS A 113 -0.91 -8.14 -10.91
CA HIS A 113 -1.07 -8.77 -9.61
C HIS A 113 -0.23 -10.05 -9.48
N ASP A 114 0.13 -10.38 -8.25
CA ASP A 114 0.81 -11.63 -7.89
C ASP A 114 0.30 -12.15 -6.54
N ASP A 115 0.73 -13.36 -6.18
CA ASP A 115 0.44 -13.99 -4.87
C ASP A 115 1.51 -13.56 -3.87
N GLU A 116 1.09 -12.92 -2.78
CA GLU A 116 1.99 -12.46 -1.73
C GLU A 116 1.27 -12.38 -0.38
N PHE A 117 1.95 -12.78 0.70
CA PHE A 117 1.46 -12.69 2.08
C PHE A 117 0.11 -13.36 2.33
N GLY A 118 -0.17 -14.48 1.67
CA GLY A 118 -1.45 -15.20 1.79
C GLY A 118 -2.65 -14.49 1.14
N GLY A 119 -2.39 -13.41 0.40
CA GLY A 119 -3.39 -12.66 -0.35
C GLY A 119 -2.91 -12.38 -1.78
N ARG A 120 -3.50 -11.34 -2.40
CA ARG A 120 -3.14 -10.85 -3.73
C ARG A 120 -2.56 -9.46 -3.62
N ASN A 121 -1.32 -9.27 -4.06
CA ASN A 121 -0.77 -7.94 -4.23
C ASN A 121 -1.22 -7.41 -5.60
N ILE A 122 -1.93 -6.29 -5.62
CA ILE A 122 -2.41 -5.63 -6.84
C ILE A 122 -1.66 -4.32 -7.00
N ARG A 123 -1.19 -4.08 -8.22
CA ARG A 123 -0.57 -2.83 -8.66
C ARG A 123 -1.38 -2.27 -9.81
N LEU A 124 -1.85 -1.04 -9.67
CA LEU A 124 -2.61 -0.34 -10.69
C LEU A 124 -1.81 0.86 -11.17
N LEU A 125 -1.75 1.06 -12.48
CA LEU A 125 -1.31 2.33 -13.05
C LEU A 125 -2.50 2.98 -13.72
N THR A 126 -2.97 4.11 -13.18
CA THR A 126 -4.22 4.72 -13.66
C THR A 126 -4.26 6.24 -13.52
N ASN A 127 -4.87 6.91 -14.49
CA ASN A 127 -5.26 8.32 -14.42
C ASN A 127 -6.74 8.51 -14.01
N ASP A 128 -7.42 7.44 -13.60
CA ASP A 128 -8.81 7.49 -13.16
C ASP A 128 -8.91 7.76 -11.66
N VAL A 129 -8.89 9.04 -11.28
CA VAL A 129 -8.99 9.49 -9.88
C VAL A 129 -10.23 8.93 -9.17
N GLU A 130 -11.36 8.82 -9.86
CA GLU A 130 -12.60 8.32 -9.28
C GLU A 130 -12.54 6.81 -8.96
N LEU A 131 -11.80 6.04 -9.76
CA LEU A 131 -11.48 4.65 -9.41
C LEU A 131 -10.65 4.60 -8.12
N VAL A 132 -9.63 5.46 -7.99
CA VAL A 132 -8.77 5.46 -6.80
C VAL A 132 -9.57 5.80 -5.54
N LYS A 133 -10.46 6.80 -5.61
CA LYS A 133 -11.40 7.11 -4.51
C LYS A 133 -12.33 5.93 -4.21
N SER A 134 -12.89 5.29 -5.24
CA SER A 134 -13.76 4.12 -5.06
C SER A 134 -13.04 2.95 -4.37
N LEU A 135 -11.75 2.75 -4.65
CA LEU A 135 -10.92 1.75 -3.98
C LEU A 135 -10.65 2.12 -2.51
N ALA A 136 -10.41 3.41 -2.24
CA ALA A 136 -10.26 3.92 -0.88
C ALA A 136 -11.54 3.73 -0.05
N ASP A 137 -12.71 4.02 -0.64
CA ASP A 137 -14.01 3.83 0.02
C ASP A 137 -14.34 2.36 0.26
N ALA A 138 -13.95 1.47 -0.66
CA ALA A 138 -14.17 0.04 -0.53
C ALA A 138 -13.31 -0.63 0.55
N LYS A 139 -12.18 0.00 0.93
CA LYS A 139 -11.28 -0.45 2.01
C LYS A 139 -10.92 -1.94 1.95
N TYR A 140 -10.62 -2.45 0.75
CA TYR A 140 -10.09 -3.82 0.63
C TYR A 140 -8.79 -3.94 1.41
N GLY A 141 -8.72 -4.85 2.37
CA GLY A 141 -7.59 -5.02 3.26
C GLY A 141 -6.80 -6.32 3.02
N PRO A 142 -5.55 -6.38 3.47
CA PRO A 142 -4.74 -7.60 3.43
C PRO A 142 -5.30 -8.68 4.38
N PRO A 143 -4.85 -9.93 4.25
CA PRO A 143 -5.02 -10.91 5.32
C PRO A 143 -4.42 -10.37 6.64
N PRO A 144 -5.03 -10.61 7.82
CA PRO A 144 -4.56 -10.06 9.10
C PRO A 144 -3.28 -10.74 9.60
N PRO A 145 -2.56 -10.14 10.57
CA PRO A 145 -1.26 -10.64 11.01
C PRO A 145 -1.33 -12.05 11.61
N TRP A 146 -2.42 -12.38 12.31
CA TRP A 146 -2.65 -13.71 12.86
C TRP A 146 -2.95 -14.79 11.81
N VAL A 147 -3.14 -14.42 10.54
CA VAL A 147 -3.24 -15.35 9.40
C VAL A 147 -1.90 -15.43 8.68
N VAL A 148 -1.25 -14.29 8.42
CA VAL A 148 0.02 -14.26 7.67
C VAL A 148 1.18 -14.83 8.48
N TRP A 149 1.21 -14.54 9.79
CA TRP A 149 2.30 -14.86 10.71
C TRP A 149 1.78 -15.62 11.94
N TYR A 150 0.95 -16.63 11.73
CA TYR A 150 0.30 -17.38 12.81
C TYR A 150 1.28 -17.91 13.87
N ASP A 151 2.43 -18.42 13.43
CA ASP A 151 3.50 -18.96 14.27
C ASP A 151 4.26 -17.89 15.07
N LEU A 152 4.27 -16.65 14.60
CA LEU A 152 4.93 -15.50 15.25
C LEU A 152 3.93 -14.67 16.10
N GLY A 153 2.64 -14.83 15.87
CA GLY A 153 1.58 -14.01 16.45
C GLY A 153 1.44 -12.64 15.76
N PRO A 154 0.69 -11.71 16.37
CA PRO A 154 0.15 -10.53 15.68
C PRO A 154 1.17 -9.40 15.44
N HIS A 155 2.36 -9.51 16.01
CA HIS A 155 3.39 -8.49 15.92
C HIS A 155 4.75 -9.18 15.73
N PRO A 156 5.14 -9.45 14.48
CA PRO A 156 6.44 -10.04 14.26
C PRO A 156 7.51 -8.96 14.48
N TYR A 157 8.28 -9.08 15.56
CA TYR A 157 9.41 -8.19 15.89
C TYR A 157 10.64 -8.42 15.00
N ASN A 158 10.43 -8.95 13.79
CA ASN A 158 11.48 -9.53 12.95
C ASN A 158 11.79 -8.64 11.75
N GLN A 159 13.08 -8.55 11.38
CA GLN A 159 13.53 -7.87 10.16
C GLN A 159 13.19 -8.71 8.92
N GLY A 160 13.03 -8.05 7.78
CA GLY A 160 12.78 -8.73 6.51
C GLY A 160 11.32 -8.64 6.08
N ASN A 161 10.73 -9.77 5.67
CA ASN A 161 9.39 -9.82 5.08
C ASN A 161 8.30 -9.44 6.09
N GLU A 162 8.49 -9.77 7.35
CA GLU A 162 7.57 -9.49 8.44
C GLU A 162 7.46 -7.99 8.71
N GLN A 163 8.61 -7.32 8.88
CA GLN A 163 8.67 -5.87 9.01
C GLN A 163 8.14 -5.18 7.75
N HIS A 164 8.51 -5.67 6.57
CA HIS A 164 8.02 -5.12 5.31
C HIS A 164 6.49 -5.18 5.25
N TRP A 165 5.91 -6.35 5.52
CA TRP A 165 4.47 -6.55 5.54
C TRP A 165 3.80 -5.66 6.60
N SER A 166 4.33 -5.61 7.82
CA SER A 166 3.76 -4.76 8.87
C SER A 166 3.75 -3.28 8.45
N VAL A 167 4.88 -2.77 7.97
CA VAL A 167 5.06 -1.34 7.67
C VAL A 167 4.35 -0.92 6.39
N TYR A 168 4.43 -1.72 5.33
CA TYR A 168 3.99 -1.31 3.99
C TYR A 168 2.65 -1.91 3.57
N VAL A 169 2.15 -2.92 4.28
CA VAL A 169 0.89 -3.60 3.94
C VAL A 169 -0.14 -3.43 5.06
N TRP A 170 0.16 -3.92 6.27
CA TRP A 170 -0.80 -3.95 7.37
C TRP A 170 -1.09 -2.57 7.97
N ASN A 171 -0.05 -1.83 8.38
CA ASN A 171 -0.22 -0.57 9.09
C ASN A 171 -0.98 0.48 8.26
N PRO A 172 -0.69 0.68 6.95
CA PRO A 172 -1.46 1.63 6.14
C PRO A 172 -2.96 1.29 6.11
N TYR A 173 -3.29 0.00 6.00
CA TYR A 173 -4.69 -0.45 6.05
C TYR A 173 -5.28 -0.22 7.44
N TRP A 174 -4.70 -0.81 8.48
CA TRP A 174 -5.23 -0.81 9.83
C TRP A 174 -5.43 0.61 10.39
N LEU A 175 -4.46 1.49 10.15
CA LEU A 175 -4.51 2.87 10.64
C LEU A 175 -5.52 3.73 9.87
N SER A 176 -5.86 3.37 8.62
CA SER A 176 -6.90 4.05 7.84
C SER A 176 -8.32 3.76 8.33
N LEU A 177 -8.52 2.69 9.10
CA LEU A 177 -9.82 2.31 9.64
C LEU A 177 -10.22 3.22 10.82
N SER A 178 -11.50 3.55 10.93
CA SER A 178 -12.05 4.09 12.16
C SER A 178 -12.06 3.02 13.26
N LEU A 179 -12.21 3.43 14.53
CA LEU A 179 -12.29 2.45 15.63
C LEU A 179 -13.47 1.49 15.47
N GLU A 180 -14.62 1.99 14.99
CA GLU A 180 -15.78 1.14 14.71
C GLU A 180 -15.51 0.14 13.58
N GLU A 181 -14.78 0.56 12.55
CA GLU A 181 -14.37 -0.34 11.46
C GLU A 181 -13.36 -1.39 11.93
N GLN A 182 -12.44 -1.02 12.84
CA GLN A 182 -11.52 -1.95 13.49
C GLN A 182 -12.27 -2.98 14.34
N ASP A 183 -13.28 -2.55 15.09
CA ASP A 183 -14.13 -3.44 15.89
C ASP A 183 -14.84 -4.46 15.00
N LYS A 184 -15.51 -3.99 13.94
CA LYS A 184 -16.18 -4.86 12.95
C LYS A 184 -15.21 -5.82 12.28
N PHE A 185 -14.00 -5.36 11.94
CA PHE A 185 -12.95 -6.20 11.36
C PHE A 185 -12.58 -7.33 12.32
N ILE A 186 -12.29 -7.01 13.58
CA ILE A 186 -11.92 -7.98 14.61
C ILE A 186 -13.06 -8.99 14.83
N GLU A 187 -14.30 -8.54 14.99
CA GLU A 187 -15.46 -9.42 15.16
C GLU A 187 -15.62 -10.40 14.00
N SER A 188 -15.54 -9.89 12.76
CA SER A 188 -15.67 -10.72 11.56
C SER A 188 -14.59 -11.79 11.46
N TRP A 189 -13.40 -11.51 11.99
CA TRP A 189 -12.28 -12.46 12.00
C TRP A 189 -12.34 -13.42 13.18
N ARG A 190 -12.85 -13.00 14.35
CA ARG A 190 -13.02 -13.90 15.49
C ARG A 190 -13.82 -15.12 15.06
N ASP A 191 -14.94 -14.93 14.39
CA ASP A 191 -15.79 -16.02 13.90
C ASP A 191 -15.05 -16.99 12.96
N ARG A 192 -14.15 -16.47 12.12
CA ARG A 192 -13.35 -17.28 11.17
C ARG A 192 -12.22 -18.04 11.84
N THR A 193 -11.74 -17.57 12.99
CA THR A 193 -10.56 -18.13 13.66
C THR A 193 -10.88 -18.98 14.88
N LYS A 194 -12.14 -19.05 15.33
CA LYS A 194 -12.55 -19.83 16.52
C LYS A 194 -12.07 -21.28 16.52
N SER A 195 -11.94 -21.88 15.33
CA SER A 195 -11.53 -23.28 15.20
C SER A 195 -10.04 -23.53 15.43
N TYR A 196 -9.21 -22.48 15.39
CA TYR A 196 -7.75 -22.62 15.49
C TYR A 196 -7.05 -21.57 16.37
N ILE A 197 -7.75 -20.58 16.91
CA ILE A 197 -7.22 -19.63 17.91
C ILE A 197 -8.10 -19.68 19.16
N SER A 198 -7.51 -20.03 20.31
CA SER A 198 -8.21 -20.02 21.60
C SER A 198 -8.69 -18.62 21.99
N ASP A 199 -9.66 -18.52 22.91
CA ASP A 199 -10.13 -17.21 23.39
C ASP A 199 -9.00 -16.41 24.07
N GLU A 200 -8.15 -17.08 24.85
CA GLU A 200 -7.01 -16.45 25.54
C GLU A 200 -5.97 -15.89 24.55
N GLU A 201 -5.59 -16.68 23.55
CA GLU A 201 -4.65 -16.23 22.51
C GLU A 201 -5.24 -15.07 21.71
N TRP A 202 -6.52 -15.17 21.35
CA TRP A 202 -7.22 -14.12 20.62
C TRP A 202 -7.19 -12.80 21.38
N ASP A 203 -7.60 -12.81 22.66
CA ASP A 203 -7.65 -11.60 23.49
C ASP A 203 -6.25 -10.98 23.65
N SER A 204 -5.24 -11.82 23.90
CA SER A 204 -3.83 -11.40 23.95
C SER A 204 -3.38 -10.77 22.64
N TRP A 205 -3.77 -11.34 21.50
CA TRP A 205 -3.34 -10.87 20.19
C TRP A 205 -4.00 -9.55 19.79
N ILE A 206 -5.31 -9.45 20.01
CA ILE A 206 -6.07 -8.23 19.77
C ILE A 206 -5.59 -7.10 20.68
N PHE A 207 -5.30 -7.38 21.94
CA PHE A 207 -4.73 -6.39 22.85
C PHE A 207 -3.43 -5.80 22.28
N LYS A 208 -2.50 -6.64 21.80
CA LYS A 208 -1.23 -6.18 21.21
C LYS A 208 -1.45 -5.29 19.98
N ILE A 209 -2.38 -5.65 19.10
CA ILE A 209 -2.67 -4.87 17.88
C ILE A 209 -3.28 -3.51 18.24
N ARG A 210 -4.26 -3.49 19.15
CA ARG A 210 -4.85 -2.22 19.61
C ARG A 210 -3.85 -1.35 20.35
N PHE A 211 -2.98 -1.95 21.16
CA PHE A 211 -1.99 -1.19 21.89
C PHE A 211 -0.91 -0.59 20.97
N ALA A 212 -0.62 -1.23 19.84
CA ALA A 212 0.26 -0.69 18.80
C ALA A 212 -0.42 0.43 17.97
N ASP A 213 -1.75 0.49 17.94
CA ASP A 213 -2.50 1.55 17.29
C ASP A 213 -2.53 2.82 18.16
N PRO A 214 -2.01 3.97 17.68
CA PRO A 214 -2.01 5.22 18.43
C PRO A 214 -3.39 5.67 18.91
N LYS A 215 -4.44 5.47 18.11
CA LYS A 215 -5.83 5.88 18.43
C LYS A 215 -6.37 5.06 19.60
N SER A 216 -6.19 3.75 19.55
CA SER A 216 -6.65 2.83 20.59
C SER A 216 -5.82 2.98 21.87
N LYS A 217 -4.50 3.12 21.75
CA LYS A 217 -3.60 3.37 22.87
C LYS A 217 -3.95 4.67 23.62
N PHE A 218 -4.18 5.76 22.89
CA PHE A 218 -4.58 7.04 23.48
C PHE A 218 -5.88 6.91 24.28
N LEU A 219 -6.89 6.23 23.75
CA LEU A 219 -8.14 6.00 24.47
C LEU A 219 -7.96 5.16 25.73
N TYR A 220 -7.14 4.11 25.65
CA TYR A 220 -6.80 3.28 26.80
C TYR A 220 -6.09 4.08 27.89
N MET A 221 -5.10 4.89 27.53
CA MET A 221 -4.36 5.74 28.48
C MET A 221 -5.29 6.76 29.14
N LYS A 222 -6.12 7.44 28.35
CA LYS A 222 -7.11 8.41 28.85
C LYS A 222 -8.12 7.78 29.80
N GLN A 223 -8.61 6.58 29.52
CA GLN A 223 -9.56 5.86 30.39
C GLN A 223 -8.94 5.42 31.72
N ASN A 224 -7.63 5.17 31.73
CA ASN A 224 -6.89 4.73 32.92
C ASN A 224 -6.17 5.87 33.65
N GLY A 225 -6.37 7.13 33.23
CA GLY A 225 -5.74 8.29 33.86
C GLY A 225 -4.21 8.31 33.75
N ILE A 226 -3.68 7.72 32.67
CA ILE A 226 -2.24 7.72 32.36
C ILE A 226 -1.99 8.90 31.42
N ASP A 227 -1.23 9.89 31.88
CA ASP A 227 -0.79 11.02 31.04
C ASP A 227 0.36 10.57 30.12
N ASP A 228 0.37 11.07 28.88
CA ASP A 228 1.39 10.82 27.86
C ASP A 228 2.55 11.82 28.11
N ASP A 229 3.64 11.36 28.73
CA ASP A 229 4.91 12.11 28.89
C ASP A 229 5.78 12.04 27.62
#